data_AF-A0A1J4WHM8-F1
#
_entry.id   AF-A0A1J4WHM8-F1
#
_cell.length_a   1.000
_cell.length_b   1.000
_cell.length_c   1.000
_cell.angle_alpha   90.00
_cell.angle_beta   90.00
_cell.angle_gamma   90.00
#
_symmetry.space_group_name_H-M   'P 1'
#
loop_
_entity.id
_entity.type
_entity.pdbx_description
1 polymer ?
#
loop_
_entity_poly.entity_id
_entity_poly.type
_entity_poly.pdbx_seq_one_letter_code
_entity_poly.pdbx_strand_id
1 'polypeptide(L)'
;MPRPRLCRRIRFNPHITYFKPRGVPLRLLEVVELTSEEIEAMRLKNIRDLDQNECAKLMNTSQSTFQRILSSAYKKITQALIGGKAIMIVRR
;
A
#
# COMPACT_ATOMS: atom_id res chain seq x y z
N MET A 1 -4.89 0.44 25.49
CA MET A 1 -3.48 0.31 25.03
C MET A 1 -3.48 -0.02 23.54
N PRO A 2 -2.65 0.61 22.68
CA PRO A 2 -2.53 0.20 21.29
C PRO A 2 -1.92 -1.20 21.25
N ARG A 3 -2.65 -2.17 20.68
CA ARG A 3 -2.11 -3.51 20.46
C ARG A 3 -0.84 -3.38 19.61
N PRO A 4 0.30 -3.98 20.01
CA PRO A 4 1.51 -3.97 19.19
C PRO A 4 1.17 -4.44 17.78
N ARG A 5 1.60 -3.69 16.76
CA ARG A 5 1.42 -4.12 15.38
C ARG A 5 2.28 -5.36 15.19
N LEU A 6 1.67 -6.51 14.89
CA LEU A 6 2.43 -7.71 14.53
C LEU A 6 3.33 -7.38 13.34
N CYS A 7 4.57 -7.86 13.37
CA CYS A 7 5.47 -7.82 12.23
C CYS A 7 4.85 -8.64 11.09
N ARG A 8 4.35 -7.96 10.05
CA ARG A 8 3.76 -8.59 8.87
C ARG A 8 4.85 -9.03 7.91
N ARG A 9 4.60 -10.10 7.16
CA ARG A 9 5.57 -10.61 6.18
C ARG A 9 5.42 -9.87 4.86
N ILE A 10 6.44 -9.10 4.49
CA ILE A 10 6.48 -8.31 3.26
C ILE A 10 7.60 -8.89 2.39
N ARG A 11 7.27 -9.34 1.17
CA ARG A 11 8.26 -9.89 0.23
C ARG A 11 8.58 -8.96 -0.93
N PHE A 12 7.83 -7.89 -1.11
CA PHE A 12 8.10 -6.90 -2.13
C PHE A 12 9.08 -5.83 -1.63
N ASN A 13 10.11 -5.58 -2.43
CA ASN A 13 11.07 -4.51 -2.19
C ASN A 13 11.12 -3.57 -3.42
N PRO A 14 10.41 -2.43 -3.38
CA PRO A 14 10.43 -1.49 -4.49
C PRO A 14 11.77 -0.77 -4.58
N HIS A 15 12.34 -0.73 -5.78
CA HIS A 15 13.47 0.15 -6.12
C HIS A 15 12.98 1.59 -6.40
N ILE A 16 11.77 1.73 -6.93
CA ILE A 16 11.12 3.01 -7.20
C ILE A 16 10.10 3.26 -6.09
N THR A 17 10.34 4.31 -5.30
CA THR A 17 9.49 4.64 -4.14
C THR A 17 8.65 5.91 -4.35
N TYR A 18 8.78 6.60 -5.47
CA TYR A 18 8.02 7.82 -5.75
C TYR A 18 7.36 7.78 -7.12
N PHE A 19 6.09 8.16 -7.16
CA PHE A 19 5.29 8.33 -8.37
C PHE A 19 4.62 9.70 -8.30
N LYS A 20 4.57 10.42 -9.42
CA LYS A 20 3.96 11.75 -9.46
C LYS A 20 3.35 12.03 -10.84
N PRO A 21 2.34 12.91 -10.94
CA PRO A 21 1.87 13.41 -12.22
C PRO A 21 3.00 14.08 -13.03
N ARG A 22 2.93 13.90 -14.34
CA ARG A 22 3.87 14.53 -15.28
C ARG A 22 3.61 16.03 -15.35
N GLY A 23 4.66 16.83 -15.49
CA GLY A 23 4.55 18.28 -15.69
C GLY A 23 4.45 19.15 -14.43
N VAL A 24 4.22 18.57 -13.24
CA VAL A 24 4.15 19.33 -11.98
C VAL A 24 5.39 19.07 -11.11
N PRO A 25 6.12 20.10 -10.65
CA PRO A 25 7.21 19.95 -9.69
C PRO A 25 6.76 19.32 -8.38
N LEU A 26 7.54 18.39 -7.82
CA LEU A 26 7.18 17.65 -6.60
C LEU A 26 6.91 18.56 -5.39
N ARG A 27 7.65 19.66 -5.27
CA ARG A 27 7.48 20.67 -4.20
C ARG A 27 6.10 21.33 -4.16
N LEU A 28 5.34 21.25 -5.26
CA LEU A 28 3.99 21.82 -5.37
C LEU A 28 2.88 20.77 -5.18
N LEU A 29 3.26 19.51 -4.96
CA LEU A 29 2.33 18.40 -4.86
C LEU A 29 2.15 17.98 -3.41
N GLU A 30 0.90 17.77 -3.02
CA GLU A 30 0.62 16.97 -1.84
C GLU A 30 1.07 15.52 -2.06
N VAL A 31 1.52 14.87 -0.99
CA VAL A 31 2.05 13.50 -1.05
C VAL A 31 1.14 12.56 -0.27
N VAL A 32 0.75 11.47 -0.90
CA VAL A 32 0.05 10.34 -0.26
C VAL A 32 1.06 9.24 0.04
N GLU A 33 1.17 8.86 1.31
CA GLU A 33 2.05 7.79 1.75
C GLU A 33 1.35 6.42 1.65
N LEU A 34 1.90 5.53 0.84
CA LEU A 34 1.59 4.10 0.84
C LEU A 34 2.64 3.34 1.64
N THR A 35 2.20 2.52 2.57
CA THR A 35 3.09 1.64 3.32
C THR A 35 3.51 0.44 2.48
N SER A 36 4.65 -0.15 2.84
CA SER A 36 5.12 -1.42 2.30
C SER A 36 4.06 -2.55 2.41
N GLU A 37 3.25 -2.54 3.46
CA GLU A 37 2.14 -3.47 3.66
C GLU A 37 1.00 -3.27 2.65
N GLU A 38 0.62 -2.01 2.41
CA GLU A 38 -0.44 -1.66 1.44
C GLU A 38 -0.03 -2.06 0.03
N ILE A 39 1.24 -1.82 -0.33
CA ILE A 39 1.78 -2.24 -1.62
C ILE A 39 1.82 -3.77 -1.75
N GLU A 40 2.29 -4.49 -0.73
CA GLU A 40 2.32 -5.95 -0.75
C GLU A 40 0.91 -6.53 -0.87
N ALA A 41 -0.07 -5.97 -0.16
CA ALA A 41 -1.46 -6.41 -0.25
C ALA A 41 -2.02 -6.26 -1.67
N MET A 42 -1.79 -5.12 -2.32
CA MET A 42 -2.19 -4.91 -3.71
C MET A 42 -1.45 -5.81 -4.68
N ARG A 43 -0.15 -6.06 -4.46
CA ARG A 43 0.64 -6.98 -5.29
C ARG A 43 0.11 -8.42 -5.21
N LEU A 44 -0.14 -8.92 -4.00
CA LEU A 44 -0.67 -10.27 -3.80
C LEU A 44 -2.07 -10.39 -4.39
N LYS A 45 -2.94 -9.41 -4.16
CA LYS A 45 -4.33 -9.49 -4.59
C LYS A 45 -4.53 -9.23 -6.08
N ASN A 46 -3.88 -8.21 -6.64
CA ASN A 46 -4.20 -7.71 -7.99
C ASN A 46 -3.18 -8.10 -9.06
N ILE A 47 -1.97 -8.48 -8.67
CA ILE A 47 -0.93 -8.90 -9.62
C ILE A 47 -0.75 -10.42 -9.60
N ARG A 48 -0.77 -11.02 -8.40
CA ARG A 48 -0.72 -12.49 -8.26
C ARG A 48 -2.08 -13.16 -8.27
N ASP A 49 -3.16 -12.38 -8.29
CA ASP A 49 -4.55 -12.82 -8.34
C ASP A 49 -4.91 -13.90 -7.31
N LEU A 50 -4.34 -13.80 -6.10
CA LEU A 50 -4.59 -14.76 -5.03
C LEU A 50 -5.91 -14.46 -4.32
N ASP A 51 -6.47 -15.49 -3.67
CA ASP A 51 -7.64 -15.27 -2.83
C ASP A 51 -7.26 -14.48 -1.56
N GLN A 52 -8.27 -13.93 -0.88
CA GLN A 52 -8.04 -13.10 0.29
C GLN A 52 -7.44 -13.86 1.48
N ASN A 53 -7.75 -15.16 1.59
CA ASN A 53 -7.26 -16.02 2.66
C ASN A 53 -5.78 -16.36 2.47
N GLU A 54 -5.38 -16.68 1.25
CA GLU A 54 -4.00 -16.91 0.83
C GLU A 54 -3.16 -15.65 1.03
N CYS A 55 -3.66 -14.49 0.62
CA CYS A 55 -2.96 -13.23 0.85
C CYS A 55 -2.71 -12.96 2.34
N ALA A 56 -3.73 -13.17 3.17
CA ALA A 56 -3.64 -13.00 4.62
C ALA A 56 -2.63 -13.97 5.25
N LYS A 57 -2.65 -15.25 4.84
CA LYS A 57 -1.67 -16.27 5.25
C LYS A 57 -0.24 -15.86 4.86
N LEU A 58 -0.03 -15.42 3.62
CA LEU A 58 1.28 -15.01 3.12
C LEU A 58 1.87 -13.80 3.87
N MET A 59 1.01 -12.86 4.27
CA MET A 59 1.39 -11.68 5.05
C MET A 59 1.42 -11.93 6.58
N ASN A 60 1.12 -13.15 7.03
CA ASN A 60 1.02 -13.51 8.45
C ASN A 60 0.02 -12.63 9.23
N THR A 61 -1.20 -12.50 8.71
CA THR A 61 -2.25 -11.65 9.28
C THR A 61 -3.62 -12.30 9.16
N SER A 62 -4.63 -11.79 9.88
CA SER A 62 -6.02 -12.23 9.68
C SER A 62 -6.60 -11.72 8.35
N GLN A 63 -7.59 -12.44 7.80
CA GLN A 63 -8.33 -12.03 6.60
C GLN A 63 -8.96 -10.63 6.75
N SER A 64 -9.53 -10.32 7.92
CA SER A 64 -10.11 -9.01 8.23
C SER A 64 -9.07 -7.88 8.27
N THR A 65 -7.88 -8.16 8.79
CA THR A 65 -6.78 -7.19 8.83
C THR A 65 -6.22 -6.97 7.42
N PHE A 66 -6.07 -8.04 6.63
CA PHE A 66 -5.69 -7.94 5.23
C PHE A 66 -6.68 -7.06 4.44
N GLN A 67 -7.99 -7.29 4.63
CA GLN A 67 -9.02 -6.47 3.99
C GLN A 67 -8.85 -4.99 4.33
N ARG A 68 -8.65 -4.67 5.62
CA ARG A 68 -8.42 -3.28 6.04
C ARG A 68 -7.20 -2.65 5.38
N ILE A 69 -6.11 -3.40 5.25
CA ILE A 69 -4.89 -2.92 4.57
C ILE A 69 -5.20 -2.65 3.09
N LEU A 70 -5.85 -3.59 2.41
CA LEU A 70 -6.18 -3.46 0.98
C LEU A 70 -7.14 -2.29 0.73
N SER A 71 -8.19 -2.15 1.54
CA SER A 71 -9.13 -1.02 1.45
C SER A 71 -8.45 0.32 1.74
N SER A 72 -7.52 0.38 2.70
CA SER A 72 -6.70 1.58 2.97
C SER A 72 -5.84 1.93 1.76
N ALA A 73 -5.19 0.94 1.15
CA ALA A 73 -4.37 1.10 -0.04
C ALA A 73 -5.18 1.69 -1.21
N TYR A 74 -6.35 1.13 -1.51
CA TYR A 74 -7.23 1.64 -2.56
C TYR A 74 -7.70 3.06 -2.31
N LYS A 75 -8.14 3.37 -1.09
CA LYS A 75 -8.56 4.73 -0.74
C LYS A 75 -7.46 5.75 -1.03
N LYS A 76 -6.22 5.43 -0.63
CA LYS A 76 -5.05 6.28 -0.83
C LYS A 76 -4.69 6.46 -2.31
N ILE A 77 -4.64 5.37 -3.07
CA ILE A 77 -4.38 5.44 -4.51
C ILE A 77 -5.46 6.25 -5.21
N THR A 78 -6.73 5.97 -4.94
CA THR A 78 -7.85 6.71 -5.54
C THR A 78 -7.78 8.20 -5.21
N GLN A 79 -7.47 8.55 -3.96
CA GLN A 79 -7.27 9.95 -3.57
C GLN A 79 -6.11 10.60 -4.33
N ALA A 80 -5.00 9.88 -4.53
CA ALA A 80 -3.85 10.41 -5.25
C ALA A 80 -4.15 10.60 -6.74
N LEU A 81 -4.83 9.65 -7.37
CA LEU A 81 -5.19 9.71 -8.79
C LEU A 81 -6.21 10.82 -9.07
N ILE A 82 -7.28 10.92 -8.27
CA ILE A 82 -8.32 11.96 -8.44
C ILE A 82 -7.76 13.35 -8.11
N GLY A 83 -6.97 13.46 -7.03
CA GLY A 83 -6.44 14.73 -6.56
C GLY A 83 -5.15 15.19 -7.25
N GLY A 84 -4.63 14.42 -8.22
CA GLY A 84 -3.36 14.73 -8.87
C GLY A 84 -2.17 14.79 -7.89
N LYS A 85 -2.17 13.96 -6.84
CA LYS A 85 -1.15 13.96 -5.79
C LYS A 85 0.03 13.07 -6.17
N ALA A 86 1.18 13.33 -5.56
CA ALA A 86 2.29 12.38 -5.59
C ALA A 86 2.01 11.20 -4.65
N ILE A 87 2.58 10.04 -4.98
CA ILE A 87 2.53 8.83 -4.16
C ILE A 87 3.97 8.52 -3.73
N MET A 88 4.15 8.33 -2.42
CA MET A 88 5.42 7.88 -1.84
C MET A 88 5.22 6.52 -1.17
N ILE A 89 6.10 5.57 -1.46
CA ILE A 89 6.15 4.28 -0.78
C ILE A 89 7.08 4.39 0.43
N VAL A 90 6.54 4.23 1.63
CA VAL A 90 7.27 4.29 2.90
C VAL A 90 7.55 2.89 3.45
N ARG A 91 8.76 2.69 3.97
CA ARG A 91 9.13 1.50 4.76
C ARG A 91 8.89 1.85 6.23
N ARG A 92 7.84 1.29 6.83
CA ARG A 92 7.56 1.38 8.28
C ARG A 92 7.43 -0.01 8.86
#